data_AF-A0A816HUT9-F1
#
_entry.id   AF-A0A816HUT9-F1
#
_cell.length_a   1.000
_cell.length_b   1.000
_cell.length_c   1.000
_cell.angle_alpha   90.00
_cell.angle_beta   90.00
_cell.angle_gamma   90.00
#
_symmetry.space_group_name_H-M   'P 1'
#
loop_
_entity.id
_entity.type
_entity.pdbx_description
1 polymer ?
#
loop_
_entity_poly.entity_id
_entity_poly.type
_entity_poly.pdbx_seq_one_letter_code
_entity_poly.pdbx_strand_id
1 'polypeptide(L)'
;CPDAKKCETLFSPSLLKLSSIVNFTLSFIAYESPWNQIQCMHGLDECTGNRQQLCVQDMYSQAVFIRYLQCQTREFYAIPRNGAQCANESSRNVINWRDVESCVTSEKSNELFHRSLERTRLASARKSCTIHLN
;
A
#
# COMPACT_ATOMS: atom_id res chain seq x y z
N CYS A 1 -7.32 -3.48 7.70
CA CYS A 1 -8.53 -4.33 7.55
C CYS A 1 -8.18 -5.83 7.57
N PRO A 2 -8.82 -6.67 8.42
CA PRO A 2 -8.59 -8.12 8.45
C PRO A 2 -8.90 -8.86 7.14
N ASP A 3 -9.94 -8.45 6.41
CA ASP A 3 -10.30 -9.05 5.12
C ASP A 3 -9.27 -8.74 4.04
N ALA A 4 -8.73 -7.51 4.02
CA ALA A 4 -7.59 -7.15 3.17
C ALA A 4 -6.38 -8.04 3.46
N LYS A 5 -6.02 -8.21 4.74
CA LYS A 5 -4.91 -9.09 5.16
C LYS A 5 -5.08 -10.50 4.61
N LYS A 6 -6.28 -11.08 4.74
CA LYS A 6 -6.58 -12.43 4.22
C LYS A 6 -6.42 -12.50 2.70
N CYS A 7 -6.89 -11.47 1.98
CA CYS A 7 -6.76 -11.37 0.53
C CYS A 7 -5.29 -11.27 0.08
N GLU A 8 -4.53 -10.34 0.67
CA GLU A 8 -3.11 -10.14 0.37
C GLU A 8 -2.28 -11.39 0.65
N THR A 9 -2.56 -12.09 1.76
CA THR A 9 -1.89 -13.36 2.10
C THR A 9 -2.12 -14.42 1.03
N LEU A 10 -3.34 -14.48 0.47
CA LEU A 10 -3.70 -15.47 -0.55
C LEU A 10 -3.15 -15.11 -1.94
N PHE A 11 -3.26 -13.86 -2.35
CA PHE A 11 -2.98 -13.45 -3.74
C PHE A 11 -1.54 -13.02 -4.00
N SER A 12 -0.87 -12.42 -3.01
CA SER A 12 0.47 -11.86 -3.22
C SER A 12 1.52 -12.88 -3.71
N PRO A 13 1.52 -14.18 -3.32
CA PRO A 13 2.49 -15.13 -3.87
C PRO A 13 2.30 -15.35 -5.38
N SER A 14 1.06 -15.35 -5.86
CA SER A 14 0.74 -15.47 -7.28
C SER A 14 1.11 -14.20 -8.04
N LEU A 15 0.79 -13.03 -7.48
CA LEU A 15 1.17 -11.73 -8.07
C LEU A 15 2.69 -11.59 -8.23
N LEU A 16 3.47 -12.11 -7.27
CA LEU A 16 4.92 -12.10 -7.36
C LEU A 16 5.45 -13.03 -8.47
N LYS A 17 4.87 -14.22 -8.63
CA LYS A 17 5.25 -15.15 -9.71
C LYS A 17 4.90 -14.61 -11.10
N LEU A 18 3.82 -13.85 -11.20
CA LEU A 18 3.29 -13.30 -12.44
C LEU A 18 3.72 -11.84 -12.66
N SER A 19 4.71 -11.34 -11.90
CA SER A 19 5.08 -9.92 -11.93
C SER A 19 5.60 -9.43 -13.28
N SER A 20 5.99 -10.35 -14.19
CA SER A 20 6.40 -10.02 -15.55
C SER A 20 5.26 -9.85 -16.54
N ILE A 21 4.05 -10.32 -16.21
CA ILE A 21 2.88 -10.31 -17.11
C ILE A 21 1.64 -9.64 -16.49
N VAL A 22 1.70 -9.25 -15.22
CA VAL A 22 0.66 -8.52 -14.50
C VAL A 22 1.19 -7.15 -14.12
N ASN A 23 0.41 -6.10 -14.36
CA ASN A 23 0.61 -4.80 -13.75
C ASN A 23 -0.30 -4.67 -12.53
N PHE A 24 0.29 -4.71 -11.34
CA PHE A 24 -0.42 -4.71 -10.06
C PHE A 24 -0.37 -3.33 -9.41
N THR A 25 -1.55 -2.82 -9.05
CA THR A 25 -1.69 -1.54 -8.34
C THR A 25 -2.62 -1.68 -7.14
N LEU A 26 -2.08 -1.49 -5.94
CA LEU A 26 -2.83 -1.42 -4.68
C LEU A 26 -3.51 -0.06 -4.52
N SER A 27 -4.76 -0.07 -4.06
CA SER A 27 -5.61 1.10 -3.82
C SER A 27 -6.29 0.97 -2.46
N PHE A 28 -6.59 2.10 -1.83
CA PHE A 28 -7.18 2.16 -0.49
C PHE A 28 -8.57 2.77 -0.52
N ILE A 29 -9.37 2.36 0.46
CA ILE A 29 -10.64 3.01 0.81
C ILE A 29 -10.34 3.92 2.00
N ALA A 30 -10.67 5.20 1.87
CA ALA A 30 -10.64 6.17 2.96
C ALA A 30 -11.73 7.22 2.72
N TYR A 31 -12.05 8.00 3.75
CA TYR A 31 -12.84 9.21 3.62
C TYR A 31 -11.93 10.39 3.25
N GLU A 32 -12.40 11.21 2.33
CA GLU A 32 -11.77 12.48 1.95
C GLU A 32 -12.68 13.61 2.42
N SER A 33 -12.16 14.48 3.29
CA SER A 33 -12.90 15.63 3.78
C SER A 33 -13.00 16.72 2.70
N PRO A 34 -13.92 17.70 2.85
CA PRO A 34 -14.00 18.85 1.95
C PRO A 34 -12.71 19.69 1.86
N TRP A 35 -11.77 19.51 2.79
CA TRP A 35 -10.48 20.20 2.84
C TRP A 35 -9.31 19.32 2.33
N ASN A 36 -9.62 18.29 1.53
CA ASN A 36 -8.68 17.31 1.01
C ASN A 36 -7.90 16.55 2.10
N GLN A 37 -8.45 16.47 3.31
CA GLN A 37 -7.84 15.68 4.38
C GLN A 37 -8.31 14.23 4.29
N ILE A 38 -7.35 13.31 4.36
CA ILE A 38 -7.60 11.88 4.29
C ILE A 38 -7.82 11.32 5.69
N GLN A 39 -8.91 10.56 5.85
CA GLN A 39 -9.26 9.87 7.08
C GLN A 39 -9.48 8.38 6.79
N CYS A 40 -8.61 7.54 7.36
CA CYS A 40 -8.68 6.09 7.19
C CYS A 40 -9.64 5.44 8.20
N MET A 41 -10.18 4.28 7.85
CA MET A 41 -11.23 3.60 8.62
C MET A 41 -10.76 3.10 9.99
N HIS A 42 -9.45 2.90 10.15
CA HIS A 42 -8.81 2.42 11.38
C HIS A 42 -7.81 3.46 11.96
N GLY A 43 -8.01 4.74 11.66
CA GLY A 43 -7.25 5.85 12.25
C GLY A 43 -5.88 6.12 11.61
N LEU A 44 -5.05 6.85 12.34
CA LEU A 44 -3.80 7.43 11.82
C LEU A 44 -2.74 6.38 11.47
N ASP A 45 -2.66 5.29 12.24
CA ASP A 45 -1.70 4.21 12.00
C ASP A 45 -1.98 3.54 10.64
N GLU A 46 -3.25 3.30 10.30
CA GLU A 46 -3.63 2.80 8.96
C GLU A 46 -3.28 3.82 7.88
N CYS A 47 -3.58 5.10 8.07
CA CYS A 47 -3.22 6.13 7.10
C CYS A 47 -1.72 6.20 6.84
N THR A 48 -0.90 6.14 7.89
CA THR A 48 0.55 6.14 7.76
C THR A 48 1.03 4.89 7.03
N GLY A 49 0.48 3.71 7.36
CA GLY A 49 0.81 2.46 6.68
C GLY A 49 0.45 2.48 5.19
N ASN A 50 -0.74 2.98 4.85
CA ASN A 50 -1.17 3.14 3.46
C ASN A 50 -0.23 4.08 2.69
N ARG A 51 0.19 5.20 3.31
CA ARG A 51 1.16 6.12 2.71
C ARG A 51 2.52 5.46 2.47
N GLN A 52 3.02 4.66 3.41
CA GLN A 52 4.25 3.88 3.21
C GLN A 52 4.13 2.96 1.98
N GLN A 53 3.03 2.20 1.89
CA GLN A 53 2.77 1.30 0.78
C GLN A 53 2.65 2.04 -0.56
N LEU A 54 1.95 3.19 -0.60
CA LEU A 54 1.84 4.02 -1.79
C LEU A 54 3.18 4.60 -2.25
N CYS A 55 4.00 5.08 -1.33
CA CYS A 55 5.34 5.58 -1.63
C CYS A 55 6.24 4.47 -2.18
N VAL A 56 6.24 3.29 -1.56
CA VAL A 56 7.01 2.14 -2.07
C VAL A 56 6.52 1.70 -3.46
N GLN A 57 5.20 1.69 -3.68
CA GLN A 57 4.60 1.37 -4.98
C GLN A 57 4.99 2.35 -6.09
N ASP A 58 5.10 3.64 -5.77
CA ASP A 58 5.49 4.69 -6.74
C ASP A 58 6.99 4.63 -7.08
N MET A 59 7.84 4.31 -6.10
CA MET A 59 9.29 4.47 -6.21
C MET A 59 10.03 3.20 -6.66
N TYR A 60 9.47 2.01 -6.42
CA TYR A 60 10.19 0.76 -6.62
C TYR A 60 9.46 -0.17 -7.59
N SER A 61 10.20 -1.14 -8.13
CA SER A 61 9.61 -2.17 -9.00
C SER A 61 8.49 -2.92 -8.30
N GLN A 62 7.49 -3.38 -9.07
CA GLN A 62 6.36 -4.16 -8.57
C GLN A 62 6.79 -5.38 -7.74
N ALA A 63 7.86 -6.08 -8.14
CA ALA A 63 8.35 -7.23 -7.39
C ALA A 63 8.88 -6.85 -5.99
N VAL A 64 9.56 -5.70 -5.87
CA VAL A 64 10.02 -5.15 -4.58
C VAL A 64 8.83 -4.70 -3.75
N PHE A 65 7.88 -3.98 -4.36
CA PHE A 65 6.66 -3.53 -3.68
C PHE A 65 5.81 -4.71 -3.15
N ILE A 66 5.60 -5.76 -3.95
CA ILE A 66 4.83 -6.95 -3.50
C ILE A 66 5.52 -7.62 -2.31
N ARG A 67 6.85 -7.71 -2.28
CA ARG A 67 7.59 -8.26 -1.14
C ARG A 67 7.47 -7.39 0.11
N TYR A 68 7.49 -6.07 -0.07
CA TYR A 68 7.26 -5.10 1.02
C TYR A 68 5.85 -5.26 1.60
N LEU A 69 4.85 -5.33 0.72
CA LEU A 69 3.45 -5.57 1.09
C LEU A 69 3.32 -6.89 1.86
N GLN A 70 3.89 -7.98 1.35
CA GLN A 70 3.89 -9.30 2.02
C GLN A 70 4.45 -9.25 3.44
N CYS A 71 5.57 -8.54 3.65
CA CYS A 71 6.14 -8.37 4.98
C CYS A 71 5.17 -7.63 5.91
N GLN A 72 4.60 -6.51 5.45
CA GLN A 72 3.65 -5.76 6.26
C GLN A 72 2.37 -6.54 6.56
N THR A 73 1.83 -7.29 5.59
CA THR A 73 0.67 -8.16 5.76
C THR A 73 0.93 -9.25 6.81
N ARG A 74 2.15 -9.82 6.85
CA ARG A 74 2.55 -10.82 7.85
C ARG A 74 2.52 -10.21 9.26
N GLU A 75 3.15 -9.06 9.44
CA GLU A 75 3.23 -8.31 10.70
C GLU A 75 2.14 -7.23 10.81
N PHE A 76 0.90 -7.55 10.39
CA PHE A 76 -0.19 -6.58 10.18
C PHE A 76 -0.44 -5.63 11.37
N TYR A 77 -0.37 -6.12 12.61
CA TYR A 77 -0.61 -5.31 13.81
C TYR A 77 0.55 -4.36 14.17
N ALA A 78 1.70 -4.52 13.53
CA ALA A 78 2.86 -3.66 13.70
C ALA A 78 2.89 -2.52 12.67
N ILE A 79 1.96 -2.46 11.71
CA ILE A 79 1.85 -1.33 10.78
C ILE A 79 1.43 -0.07 11.58
N PRO A 80 2.08 1.08 11.38
CA PRO A 80 3.14 1.40 10.40
C PRO A 80 4.58 1.20 10.92
N ARG A 81 4.75 0.83 12.20
CA ARG A 81 6.05 0.71 12.88
C ARG A 81 7.00 -0.32 12.26
N ASN A 82 6.47 -1.32 11.56
CA ASN A 82 7.25 -2.34 10.84
C ASN A 82 7.84 -1.85 9.50
N GLY A 83 7.55 -0.62 9.06
CA GLY A 83 7.91 -0.14 7.72
C GLY A 83 9.40 -0.25 7.38
N ALA A 84 10.29 0.20 8.28
CA ALA A 84 11.74 0.13 8.08
C ALA A 84 12.26 -1.32 8.02
N GLN A 85 11.74 -2.18 8.90
CA GLN A 85 12.11 -3.60 8.95
C GLN A 85 11.65 -4.31 7.67
N CYS A 86 10.43 -4.04 7.19
CA CYS A 86 9.94 -4.58 5.93
C CYS A 86 10.68 -4.04 4.71
N ALA A 87 11.13 -2.78 4.73
CA ALA A 87 11.97 -2.23 3.68
C ALA A 87 13.30 -3.01 3.55
N ASN A 88 13.94 -3.32 4.67
CA ASN A 88 15.17 -4.11 4.69
C ASN A 88 14.95 -5.55 4.21
N GLU A 89 13.92 -6.23 4.70
CA GLU A 89 13.64 -7.64 4.37
C GLU A 89 13.19 -7.87 2.93
N SER A 90 12.38 -6.95 2.39
CA SER A 90 11.70 -7.14 1.11
C SER A 90 12.64 -7.19 -0.09
N SER A 91 13.86 -6.65 0.02
CA SER A 91 14.70 -6.44 -1.15
C SER A 91 16.21 -6.41 -0.89
N ARG A 92 16.69 -6.91 0.25
CA ARG A 92 18.13 -6.89 0.62
C ARG A 92 18.77 -5.50 0.44
N ASN A 93 18.16 -4.47 1.03
CA ASN A 93 18.59 -3.05 0.98
C ASN A 93 18.33 -2.28 -0.34
N VAL A 94 17.52 -2.78 -1.28
CA VAL A 94 17.11 -1.96 -2.45
C VAL A 94 16.19 -0.80 -2.04
N ILE A 95 15.31 -0.98 -1.05
CA ILE A 95 14.47 0.12 -0.54
C ILE A 95 15.32 1.00 0.37
N ASN A 96 15.50 2.26 -0.01
CA ASN A 96 16.05 3.29 0.84
C ASN A 96 14.93 3.85 1.73
N TRP A 97 14.91 3.43 3.00
CA TRP A 97 13.84 3.82 3.91
C TRP A 97 13.74 5.33 4.14
N ARG A 98 14.86 6.06 4.13
CA ARG A 98 14.83 7.52 4.30
C ARG A 98 14.08 8.22 3.18
N ASP A 99 14.21 7.72 1.95
CA ASP A 99 13.49 8.27 0.81
C ASP A 99 11.98 7.99 0.92
N VAL A 100 11.62 6.81 1.45
CA VAL A 100 10.21 6.47 1.75
C VAL A 100 9.64 7.36 2.85
N GLU A 101 10.37 7.59 3.94
CA GLU A 101 9.96 8.50 5.03
C GLU A 101 9.75 9.92 4.51
N SER A 102 10.69 10.41 3.71
CA SER A 102 10.58 11.71 3.04
C SER A 102 9.32 11.79 2.18
N CYS A 103 9.06 10.76 1.36
CA CYS A 103 7.84 10.66 0.57
C CYS A 103 6.59 10.71 1.44
N VAL A 104 6.49 9.91 2.51
CA VAL A 104 5.33 9.81 3.40
C VAL A 104 4.93 11.17 3.99
N THR A 105 5.91 12.03 4.28
CA THR A 105 5.68 13.38 4.84
C THR A 105 5.51 14.48 3.79
N SER A 106 5.68 14.16 2.51
CA SER A 106 5.62 15.14 1.41
C SER A 106 4.23 15.25 0.78
N GLU A 107 4.01 16.33 0.02
CA GLU A 107 2.80 16.49 -0.79
C GLU A 107 2.60 15.36 -1.81
N LYS A 108 3.69 14.75 -2.28
CA LYS A 108 3.64 13.58 -3.18
C LYS A 108 2.84 12.43 -2.56
N SER A 109 2.93 12.23 -1.24
CA SER A 109 2.13 11.20 -0.55
C SER A 109 0.64 11.53 -0.58
N ASN A 110 0.26 12.82 -0.43
CA ASN A 110 -1.14 13.24 -0.57
C ASN A 110 -1.64 12.96 -1.99
N GLU A 111 -0.91 13.36 -3.02
CA GLU A 111 -1.27 13.10 -4.41
C GLU A 111 -1.44 11.60 -4.72
N LEU A 112 -0.51 10.77 -4.24
CA LEU A 112 -0.58 9.32 -4.39
C LEU A 112 -1.84 8.75 -3.75
N PHE A 113 -2.20 9.26 -2.58
CA PHE A 113 -3.38 8.82 -1.86
C PHE A 113 -4.66 9.26 -2.58
N HIS A 114 -4.76 10.51 -3.05
CA HIS A 114 -5.89 10.97 -3.87
C HIS A 114 -6.05 10.13 -5.14
N ARG A 115 -4.95 9.83 -5.87
CA ARG A 115 -5.00 8.90 -7.03
C ARG A 115 -5.48 7.51 -6.64
N SER A 116 -5.11 7.03 -5.45
CA SER A 116 -5.61 5.77 -4.90
C SER A 116 -7.12 5.83 -4.62
N LEU A 117 -7.63 6.91 -4.04
CA LEU A 117 -9.06 7.10 -3.79
C LEU A 117 -9.86 7.21 -5.08
N GLU A 118 -9.33 7.92 -6.08
CA GLU A 118 -9.95 8.03 -7.39
C GLU A 118 -10.12 6.66 -8.05
N ARG A 119 -9.07 5.83 -8.08
CA ARG A 119 -9.16 4.45 -8.60
C ARG A 119 -10.17 3.60 -7.84
N THR A 120 -10.18 3.69 -6.51
CA THR A 120 -11.16 3.00 -5.65
C THR A 120 -12.60 3.43 -5.99
N ARG A 121 -12.83 4.73 -6.20
CA ARG A 121 -14.13 5.30 -6.57
C ARG A 121 -14.57 4.83 -7.95
N LEU A 122 -13.68 4.90 -8.95
CA LEU A 122 -13.96 4.45 -10.32
C LEU A 122 -14.29 2.95 -10.39
N ALA A 123 -13.61 2.13 -9.57
CA ALA A 123 -13.89 0.71 -9.42
C ALA A 123 -15.17 0.39 -8.61
N SER A 124 -15.88 1.41 -8.09
CA SER A 124 -17.02 1.25 -7.17
C SER A 124 -16.70 0.35 -5.96
N ALA A 125 -15.44 0.31 -5.54
CA ALA A 125 -15.00 -0.54 -4.44
C ALA A 125 -15.46 0.05 -3.09
N ARG A 126 -16.28 -0.69 -2.35
CA ARG A 126 -16.83 -0.29 -1.04
C ARG A 126 -16.36 -1.15 0.12
N LYS A 127 -15.73 -2.29 -0.17
CA LYS A 127 -15.27 -3.25 0.83
C LYS A 127 -13.87 -3.74 0.48
N SER A 128 -13.04 -3.89 1.50
CA SER A 128 -11.80 -4.64 1.39
C SER A 128 -12.10 -6.12 1.65
N CYS A 129 -11.58 -7.07 0.89
CA CYS A 129 -10.85 -6.92 -0.37
C CYS A 129 -11.80 -6.81 -1.57
N THR A 130 -11.48 -5.94 -2.53
CA THR A 130 -12.07 -5.93 -3.87
C THR A 130 -10.92 -6.10 -4.87
N ILE A 131 -11.02 -7.07 -5.78
CA ILE A 131 -10.05 -7.28 -6.85
C ILE A 131 -10.75 -6.94 -8.16
N HIS A 132 -10.12 -6.06 -8.94
CA HIS A 132 -10.51 -5.79 -10.32
C HIS A 132 -9.46 -6.41 -11.24
N LEU A 133 -9.92 -7.26 -12.14
CA LEU A 133 -9.12 -7.86 -13.20
C LEU A 133 -9.80 -7.48 -14.50
N ASN A 134 -9.06 -6.85 -15.42
CA ASN A 134 -9.56 -6.48 -16.75
C ASN A 134 -9.79 -7.74 -17.58
#